data_AF-A0A8S4A3Q6-F1
#
_entry.id   AF-A0A8S4A3Q6-F1
#
_cell.length_a   1.000
_cell.length_b   1.000
_cell.length_c   1.000
_cell.angle_alpha   90.00
_cell.angle_beta   90.00
_cell.angle_gamma   90.00
#
_symmetry.space_group_name_H-M   'P 1'
#
loop_
_entity.id
_entity.type
_entity.pdbx_description
1 polymer ?
#
loop_
_entity_poly.entity_id
_entity_poly.type
_entity_poly.pdbx_seq_one_letter_code
_entity_poly.pdbx_strand_id
1 'polypeptide(L)'
;CWRMTKNDAHKLSTFHHTCLRRIIKIFWPDTISNTKLLQVTNQETFDSMITKRRWKWLGHVMRMTSDIPAKTTLIWTPEGKRKNNMETNDGK
;
A
#
# COMPACT_ATOMS: atom_id res chain seq x y z
N CYS A 1 -0.24 3.90 -7.10
CA CYS A 1 0.55 2.70 -7.42
C CYS A 1 0.10 1.49 -6.61
N TRP A 2 -0.28 0.40 -7.28
CA TRP A 2 -0.63 -0.87 -6.62
C TRP A 2 0.60 -1.53 -5.99
N ARG A 3 1.71 -1.58 -6.73
CA ARG A 3 3.03 -1.96 -6.22
C ARG A 3 3.68 -0.74 -5.56
N MET A 4 3.79 -0.75 -4.23
CA MET A 4 4.58 0.23 -3.47
C MET A 4 5.81 -0.47 -2.90
N THR A 5 6.96 0.20 -3.00
CA THR A 5 8.16 -0.27 -2.30
C THR A 5 8.13 0.18 -0.84
N LYS A 6 8.95 -0.45 0.01
CA LYS A 6 9.15 0.00 1.40
C LYS A 6 9.67 1.45 1.46
N ASN A 7 10.48 1.84 0.48
CA ASN A 7 11.02 3.20 0.39
C ASN A 7 9.92 4.23 0.10
N ASP A 8 8.98 3.90 -0.79
CA ASP A 8 7.83 4.79 -1.09
C ASP A 8 6.93 4.97 0.15
N ALA A 9 6.65 3.87 0.87
CA ALA A 9 5.88 3.92 2.11
C ALA A 9 6.58 4.76 3.19
N HIS A 10 7.90 4.62 3.31
CA HIS A 10 8.70 5.41 4.25
C HIS A 10 8.66 6.91 3.92
N LYS A 11 8.88 7.29 2.65
CA LYS A 11 8.81 8.70 2.21
C LYS A 11 7.46 9.33 2.51
N LEU A 12 6.37 8.61 2.23
CA LEU A 12 5.03 9.10 2.51
C LEU A 12 4.74 9.22 4.01
N SER A 13 5.21 8.27 4.81
CA SER A 13 5.11 8.34 6.27
C SER A 13 5.87 9.56 6.83
N THR A 14 7.07 9.83 6.32
CA THR A 14 7.86 11.03 6.71
C THR A 14 7.14 12.32 6.32
N PHE A 15 6.56 12.38 5.12
CA PHE A 15 5.74 13.50 4.68
C PHE A 15 4.52 13.70 5.61
N HIS A 16 3.79 12.62 5.91
CA HIS A 16 2.64 12.65 6.80
C HIS A 16 2.98 13.21 8.19
N HIS A 17 4.04 12.69 8.83
CA HIS A 17 4.47 13.20 10.13
C HIS A 17 4.96 14.66 10.08
N THR A 18 5.59 15.08 8.98
CA THR A 18 5.99 16.48 8.78
C THR A 18 4.78 17.41 8.68
N CYS A 19 3.74 17.00 7.94
CA CYS A 19 2.48 17.74 7.86
C CYS A 19 1.80 17.84 9.22
N LEU A 20 1.72 16.73 9.98
CA LEU A 20 1.11 16.74 11.30
C LEU A 20 1.83 17.70 12.25
N ARG A 21 3.17 17.70 12.30
CA ARG A 21 3.95 18.63 13.11
C ARG A 21 3.65 20.10 12.78
N ARG A 22 3.54 20.43 11.49
CA ARG A 22 3.18 21.78 11.04
C ARG A 22 1.77 22.18 11.46
N ILE A 23 0.80 21.26 11.38
CA ILE A 23 -0.59 21.51 11.79
C ILE A 23 -0.68 21.82 13.29
N ILE A 24 0.02 21.04 14.12
CA ILE A 24 0.05 21.26 15.57
C ILE A 24 1.09 22.32 16.01
N LYS A 25 1.71 23.02 15.06
CA LYS A 25 2.68 24.09 15.27
C LYS A 25 3.87 23.72 16.16
N ILE A 26 4.37 22.48 16.06
CA ILE A 26 5.61 22.08 16.72
C ILE A 26 6.78 22.43 15.81
N PHE A 27 7.64 23.31 16.32
CA PHE A 27 8.88 23.74 15.70
C PHE A 27 10.04 23.45 16.63
N TRP A 28 11.25 23.39 16.08
CA TRP A 28 12.46 23.35 16.89
C TRP A 28 12.49 24.56 17.85
N PRO A 29 12.90 24.41 19.13
CA PRO A 29 13.57 23.26 19.75
C PRO A 29 12.65 22.15 20.26
N ASP A 30 11.33 22.33 20.19
CA ASP A 30 10.37 21.36 20.70
C ASP A 30 10.37 20.08 19.85
N THR A 31 10.57 18.95 20.53
CA THR A 31 10.68 17.64 19.89
C THR A 31 9.60 16.71 20.43
N ILE A 32 8.85 16.09 19.51
CA ILE A 32 7.83 15.08 19.82
C ILE A 32 8.13 13.77 19.08
N SER A 33 7.97 12.66 19.78
CA SER A 33 8.07 11.32 19.16
C SER A 33 6.93 11.10 18.17
N ASN A 34 7.16 10.28 17.14
CA ASN A 34 6.13 9.97 16.13
C ASN A 34 4.89 9.30 16.76
N THR A 35 5.08 8.45 17.77
CA THR A 35 3.98 7.78 18.47
C THR A 35 3.11 8.77 19.24
N LYS A 36 3.73 9.72 19.96
CA LYS A 36 2.99 10.75 20.68
C LYS A 36 2.29 11.73 19.74
N LEU A 37 2.92 12.07 18.61
CA LEU A 37 2.32 12.90 17.57
C LEU A 37 1.00 12.29 17.04
N LEU A 38 1.00 10.99 16.76
CA LEU A 38 -0.20 10.28 16.29
C LEU A 38 -1.29 10.21 17.37
N GLN A 39 -0.91 10.00 18.64
CA GLN A 39 -1.86 10.02 19.76
C GLN A 39 -2.51 11.38 19.94
N VAL A 40 -1.72 12.46 19.91
CA VAL A 40 -2.23 13.85 20.06
C VAL A 40 -3.16 14.23 18.92
N THR A 41 -2.86 13.77 17.70
CA THR A 41 -3.67 14.05 16.50
C THR A 41 -4.79 13.03 16.27
N ASN A 42 -4.89 12.00 17.13
CA ASN A 42 -5.80 10.86 16.98
C ASN A 42 -5.76 10.22 15.59
N GLN A 43 -4.56 10.20 14.97
CA GLN A 43 -4.36 9.67 13.63
C GLN A 43 -3.85 8.22 13.66
N GLU A 44 -4.29 7.41 12.70
CA GLU A 44 -3.73 6.10 12.44
C GLU A 44 -2.35 6.22 11.75
N THR A 45 -1.57 5.14 11.75
CA THR A 45 -0.33 5.10 10.95
C THR A 45 -0.66 5.19 9.46
N PHE A 46 0.26 5.78 8.70
CA PHE A 46 0.07 5.96 7.26
C PHE A 46 -0.08 4.62 6.52
N ASP A 47 0.64 3.58 6.96
CA ASP A 47 0.53 2.22 6.41
C ASP A 47 -0.86 1.60 6.65
N SER A 48 -1.43 1.78 7.85
CA SER A 48 -2.81 1.36 8.15
C SER A 48 -3.80 2.08 7.22
N MET A 49 -3.63 3.39 7.07
CA MET A 49 -4.50 4.19 6.21
C MET A 49 -4.46 3.72 4.75
N ILE A 50 -3.28 3.47 4.18
CA ILE A 50 -3.16 2.94 2.82
C ILE A 50 -3.85 1.58 2.70
N THR A 51 -3.58 0.68 3.66
CA THR A 51 -4.13 -0.68 3.66
C THR A 51 -5.65 -0.64 3.69
N LYS A 52 -6.23 0.15 4.61
CA LYS A 52 -7.68 0.37 4.72
C LYS A 52 -8.28 0.94 3.43
N ARG A 53 -7.62 1.90 2.79
CA ARG A 53 -8.08 2.49 1.51
C ARG A 53 -8.04 1.46 0.37
N ARG A 54 -6.99 0.64 0.29
CA ARG A 54 -6.87 -0.44 -0.70
C ARG A 54 -7.97 -1.49 -0.53
N TRP A 55 -8.22 -1.93 0.70
CA TRP A 55 -9.31 -2.87 0.99
C TRP A 55 -10.69 -2.30 0.67
N LYS A 56 -10.94 -1.02 1.02
CA LYS A 56 -12.18 -0.33 0.63
C LYS A 56 -12.38 -0.29 -0.88
N TRP A 57 -11.32 0.04 -1.62
CA TRP A 57 -11.36 0.05 -3.09
C TRP A 57 -11.59 -1.34 -3.67
N LEU A 58 -10.88 -2.35 -3.18
CA LEU A 58 -11.05 -3.73 -3.60
C LEU A 58 -12.49 -4.21 -3.37
N GLY A 59 -13.04 -3.97 -2.17
CA GLY A 59 -14.41 -4.30 -1.85
C GLY A 59 -15.43 -3.55 -2.70
N HIS A 60 -15.14 -2.29 -3.06
CA HIS A 60 -15.99 -1.54 -3.99
C HIS A 60 -15.99 -2.19 -5.38
N VAL A 61 -14.82 -2.48 -5.96
CA VAL A 61 -14.69 -3.15 -7.27
C VAL A 61 -15.38 -4.52 -7.27
N MET A 62 -15.27 -5.30 -6.19
CA MET A 62 -15.93 -6.60 -6.10
C MET A 62 -17.47 -6.50 -6.13
N ARG A 63 -18.05 -5.42 -5.59
CA ARG A 63 -19.50 -5.18 -5.61
C ARG A 63 -20.01 -4.59 -6.92
N MET A 64 -19.13 -4.11 -7.80
CA MET A 64 -19.51 -3.64 -9.13
C MET A 64 -20.00 -4.80 -10.01
N THR A 65 -20.72 -4.48 -11.09
CA THR A 65 -21.18 -5.45 -12.09
C THR A 65 -20.01 -6.05 -12.88
N SER A 66 -20.20 -7.25 -13.45
CA SER A 66 -19.14 -8.05 -14.08
C SER A 66 -18.70 -7.54 -15.46
N ASP A 67 -19.44 -6.59 -16.03
CA ASP A 67 -19.12 -5.90 -17.29
C ASP A 67 -17.98 -4.89 -17.11
N ILE A 68 -17.68 -4.48 -15.88
CA ILE A 68 -16.65 -3.48 -15.62
C ILE A 68 -15.25 -4.11 -15.73
N PRO A 69 -14.36 -3.58 -16.60
CA PRO A 69 -13.04 -4.13 -16.84
C PRO A 69 -12.22 -4.35 -15.56
N ALA A 70 -12.35 -3.47 -14.57
CA ALA A 70 -11.63 -3.58 -13.30
C ALA A 70 -11.97 -4.88 -12.53
N LYS A 71 -13.23 -5.33 -12.55
CA LYS A 71 -13.65 -6.57 -11.90
C LYS A 71 -13.21 -7.79 -12.72
N THR A 72 -13.31 -7.71 -14.04
CA THR A 72 -12.83 -8.76 -14.95
C THR A 72 -11.33 -8.98 -14.80
N THR A 73 -10.51 -7.92 -14.84
CA THR A 73 -9.06 -8.01 -14.65
C THR A 73 -8.67 -8.54 -13.26
N LEU A 74 -9.46 -8.25 -12.23
CA LEU A 74 -9.21 -8.74 -10.88
C LEU A 74 -9.44 -10.25 -10.73
N ILE A 75 -10.45 -10.79 -11.41
CA ILE A 75 -10.80 -12.22 -11.37
C ILE A 75 -9.98 -13.03 -12.39
N TRP A 76 -9.59 -12.39 -13.49
CA TRP A 76 -8.92 -13.04 -14.60
C TRP A 76 -7.57 -13.61 -14.20
N THR A 77 -7.44 -14.92 -14.34
CA THR A 77 -6.16 -15.63 -14.17
C THR A 77 -5.57 -15.84 -15.57
N PRO A 78 -4.39 -15.27 -15.89
CA PRO A 78 -3.75 -15.51 -17.18
C PRO A 78 -3.37 -16.97 -17.34
N GLU A 79 -3.78 -17.60 -18.43
CA GLU A 79 -3.26 -18.90 -18.86
C GLU A 79 -1.82 -18.73 -19.38
N GLY A 80 -0.87 -18.63 -18.45
CA GLY A 80 0.55 -18.58 -18.76
C GLY A 80 1.16 -19.99 -18.72
N LYS A 81 1.60 -20.50 -19.88
CA LYS A 81 2.60 -21.59 -19.90
C LYS A 81 3.89 -21.07 -19.29
N ARG A 82 4.19 -21.43 -18.04
CA ARG A 82 5.55 -21.33 -17.52
C ARG A 82 6.43 -22.24 -18.38
N LYS A 83 7.42 -21.68 -19.08
CA LYS A 83 8.51 -22.48 -19.65
C LYS A 83 9.31 -23.03 -18.47
N ASN A 84 9.07 -24.28 -18.12
CA ASN A 84 9.94 -25.03 -17.23
C ASN A 84 11.18 -25.40 -18.05
N ASN A 85 12.22 -24.58 -18.01
CA ASN A 85 13.54 -24.99 -18.46
C ASN A 85 14.14 -25.90 -17.37
N MET A 86 13.56 -27.08 -17.18
CA MET A 86 14.22 -28.19 -16.51
C MET A 86 14.75 -29.08 -17.63
N GLU A 87 16.00 -28.82 -18.02
CA GLU A 87 16.77 -29.77 -18.81
C GLU A 87 17.05 -30.97 -17.92
N THR A 88 16.22 -32.01 -18.03
CA THR A 88 16.57 -33.33 -17.51
C THR A 88 17.63 -33.91 -18.44
N ASN A 89 18.91 -33.79 -18.03
CA ASN A 89 19.97 -34.62 -18.57
C ASN A 89 19.73 -36.06 -18.11
N ASP A 90 19.04 -36.85 -18.92
CA ASP A 90 19.08 -38.31 -18.83
C ASP A 90 19.80 -38.86 -20.06
N GLY A 91 20.89 -39.55 -19.79
CA GLY A 91 21.88 -39.99 -20.76
C GLY A 91 21.39 -41.00 -21.78
N LYS A 92 22.01 -40.90 -22.96
CA LYS A 92 22.32 -42.02 -23.85
C LYS A 92 23.73 -41.87 -24.34
#